data_AF-A0A7R9LM90-F1
#
_entry.id   AF-A0A7R9LM90-F1
#
_cell.length_a   1.000
_cell.length_b   1.000
_cell.length_c   1.000
_cell.angle_alpha   90.00
_cell.angle_beta   90.00
_cell.angle_gamma   90.00
#
_symmetry.space_group_name_H-M   'P 1'
#
loop_
_entity.id
_entity.type
_entity.pdbx_description
1 polymer ?
#
loop_
_entity_poly.entity_id
_entity_poly.type
_entity_poly.pdbx_seq_one_letter_code
_entity_poly.pdbx_strand_id
1 'polypeptide(L)'
;MFTINMALNIQNAVFGYNINNVILDHLTVQIPKGKIFAMLGPNGTGKTTLMRVILGQLRLTSGTIEVFGKMAGSAGLGIPGPGVGYMPQELALFDYFTIGEILDYYGMIYHMKR
;
A
#
# COMPACT_ATOMS: atom_id res chain seq x y z
N MET A 1 27.78 0.72 -10.41
CA MET A 1 26.99 0.07 -9.34
C MET A 1 25.52 0.20 -9.74
N PHE A 2 24.87 -0.89 -10.16
CA PHE A 2 23.48 -0.83 -10.63
C PHE A 2 22.56 -0.69 -9.41
N THR A 3 21.97 0.48 -9.20
CA THR A 3 20.89 0.63 -8.22
C THR A 3 19.68 -0.13 -8.76
N ILE A 4 19.36 -1.27 -8.16
CA ILE A 4 18.14 -2.00 -8.51
C ILE A 4 16.96 -1.08 -8.14
N ASN A 5 16.21 -0.67 -9.16
CA ASN A 5 15.11 0.27 -8.99
C ASN A 5 13.88 -0.47 -8.46
N MET A 6 13.69 -0.45 -7.14
CA MET A 6 12.64 -1.20 -6.44
C MET A 6 11.33 -0.42 -6.33
N ALA A 7 10.19 -1.09 -6.57
CA ALA A 7 8.86 -0.56 -6.29
C ALA A 7 8.43 -0.83 -4.86
N LEU A 8 8.73 -2.03 -4.34
CA LEU A 8 8.44 -2.42 -2.96
C LEU A 8 9.63 -3.21 -2.40
N ASN A 9 10.06 -2.83 -1.20
CA ASN A 9 11.08 -3.51 -0.42
C ASN A 9 10.54 -3.70 1.01
N ILE A 10 10.27 -4.93 1.39
CA ILE A 10 9.82 -5.34 2.72
C ILE A 10 10.96 -6.14 3.35
N GLN A 11 11.35 -5.79 4.57
CA GLN A 11 12.42 -6.47 5.30
C GLN A 11 11.94 -6.88 6.69
N ASN A 12 11.90 -8.20 6.94
CA ASN A 12 11.56 -8.82 8.22
C ASN A 12 10.29 -8.21 8.87
N ALA A 13 9.27 -7.93 8.06
CA ALA A 13 8.06 -7.27 8.55
C ALA A 13 7.24 -8.20 9.45
N VAL A 14 6.98 -7.74 10.67
CA VAL A 14 6.10 -8.40 11.64
C VAL A 14 4.92 -7.50 11.94
N PHE A 15 3.72 -8.05 11.90
CA PHE A 15 2.50 -7.33 12.25
C PHE A 15 1.45 -8.27 12.84
N GLY A 16 0.81 -7.81 13.91
CA GLY A 16 -0.38 -8.42 14.48
C GLY A 16 -1.30 -7.35 15.05
N TYR A 17 -2.62 -7.59 15.01
CA TYR A 17 -3.60 -6.68 15.62
C TYR A 17 -3.56 -6.70 17.16
N ASN A 18 -3.04 -7.79 17.72
CA ASN A 18 -2.76 -7.96 19.14
C ASN A 18 -1.61 -8.97 19.31
N ILE A 19 -1.14 -9.16 20.55
CA ILE A 19 0.00 -10.02 20.87
C ILE A 19 -0.21 -11.51 20.52
N ASN A 20 -1.47 -11.96 20.44
CA ASN A 20 -1.83 -13.35 20.18
C ASN A 20 -2.16 -13.63 18.71
N ASN A 21 -2.14 -12.62 17.84
CA ASN A 21 -2.59 -12.74 16.47
C ASN A 21 -1.56 -12.12 15.50
N VAL A 22 -0.52 -12.91 15.22
CA VAL A 22 0.49 -12.58 14.21
C VAL A 22 -0.10 -12.83 12.82
N ILE A 23 -0.19 -11.77 12.02
CA ILE A 23 -0.69 -11.81 10.64
C ILE A 23 0.46 -11.84 9.64
N LEU A 24 1.50 -11.06 9.90
CA LEU A 24 2.76 -11.07 9.14
C LEU A 24 3.86 -11.53 10.08
N ASP A 25 4.58 -12.57 9.66
CA ASP A 25 5.67 -13.18 10.44
C ASP A 25 6.95 -13.13 9.61
N HIS A 26 7.87 -12.23 10.00
CA HIS A 26 9.18 -12.02 9.37
C HIS A 26 9.16 -11.96 7.82
N LEU A 27 8.12 -11.33 7.25
CA LEU A 27 7.95 -11.27 5.80
C LEU A 27 9.06 -10.43 5.15
N THR A 28 9.73 -11.00 4.16
CA THR A 28 10.71 -10.29 3.31
C THR A 28 10.33 -10.45 1.85
N VAL A 29 10.14 -9.32 1.16
CA VAL A 29 9.67 -9.28 -0.24
C VAL A 29 10.36 -8.15 -0.97
N GLN A 30 10.78 -8.43 -2.21
CA GLN A 30 11.42 -7.47 -3.09
C GLN A 30 10.73 -7.49 -4.46
N ILE A 31 10.11 -6.37 -4.82
CA ILE A 31 9.42 -6.19 -6.10
C ILE A 31 10.09 -5.05 -6.90
N PRO A 32 10.69 -5.36 -8.07
CA PRO A 32 11.25 -4.35 -8.96
C PRO A 32 10.17 -3.45 -9.58
N LYS A 33 10.53 -2.22 -9.97
CA LYS A 33 9.64 -1.35 -10.75
C LYS A 33 9.33 -1.95 -12.13
N GLY A 34 8.15 -1.61 -12.66
CA GLY A 34 7.72 -2.03 -14.01
C GLY A 34 7.29 -3.49 -14.11
N LYS A 35 6.98 -4.13 -12.98
CA LYS A 35 6.56 -5.53 -12.91
C LYS A 35 5.17 -5.63 -12.31
N ILE A 36 4.40 -6.60 -12.79
CA ILE A 36 3.09 -6.96 -12.26
C ILE A 36 3.29 -8.15 -11.32
N PHE A 37 2.73 -8.06 -10.12
CA PHE A 37 2.78 -9.10 -9.10
C PHE A 37 1.38 -9.42 -8.60
N ALA A 38 1.14 -10.70 -8.32
CA ALA A 38 -0.11 -11.17 -7.72
C ALA A 38 0.17 -11.77 -6.35
N MET A 39 -0.62 -11.37 -5.35
CA MET A 39 -0.62 -12.00 -4.03
C MET A 39 -1.75 -13.03 -3.97
N LEU A 40 -1.40 -14.29 -3.79
CA LEU A 40 -2.35 -15.41 -3.75
C LEU A 40 -2.48 -15.96 -2.32
N GLY A 41 -3.67 -16.44 -1.99
CA GLY A 41 -3.94 -17.10 -0.71
C GLY A 41 -5.43 -17.12 -0.37
N PRO A 42 -5.89 -18.03 0.49
CA PRO A 42 -7.26 -18.08 1.00
C PRO A 42 -7.74 -16.76 1.65
N ASN A 43 -9.05 -16.64 1.88
CA ASN A 43 -9.58 -15.55 2.67
C ASN A 43 -9.07 -15.63 4.12
N GLY A 44 -8.79 -14.48 4.73
CA GLY A 44 -8.26 -14.40 6.10
C GLY A 44 -6.73 -14.55 6.22
N THR A 45 -5.99 -14.86 5.16
CA THR A 45 -4.52 -15.01 5.22
C THR A 45 -3.73 -13.71 5.33
N GLY A 46 -4.39 -12.58 5.59
CA GLY A 46 -3.71 -11.30 5.78
C GLY A 46 -3.40 -10.50 4.51
N LYS A 47 -3.89 -10.88 3.32
CA LYS A 47 -3.65 -10.11 2.06
C LYS A 47 -4.04 -8.63 2.17
N THR A 48 -5.27 -8.36 2.60
CA THR A 48 -5.75 -6.99 2.82
C THR A 48 -4.95 -6.29 3.93
N THR A 49 -4.52 -7.04 4.95
CA THR A 49 -3.66 -6.48 6.01
C THR A 49 -2.29 -6.10 5.48
N LEU A 50 -1.68 -6.93 4.61
CA LEU A 50 -0.43 -6.63 3.91
C LEU A 50 -0.58 -5.35 3.06
N MET A 51 -1.67 -5.22 2.31
CA MET A 51 -1.94 -4.00 1.55
C MET A 51 -2.01 -2.76 2.44
N ARG A 52 -2.68 -2.84 3.59
CA ARG A 52 -2.81 -1.72 4.53
C ARG A 52 -1.47 -1.31 5.16
N VAL A 53 -0.58 -2.26 5.50
CA VAL A 53 0.77 -1.90 5.98
C VAL A 53 1.65 -1.34 4.86
N ILE A 54 1.51 -1.83 3.62
CA ILE A 54 2.20 -1.28 2.44
C ILE A 54 1.80 0.18 2.20
N LEU A 55 0.51 0.48 2.34
CA LEU A 55 -0.04 1.82 2.22
C LEU A 55 0.25 2.71 3.43
N GLY A 56 0.95 2.21 4.46
CA GLY A 56 1.23 2.98 5.67
C GLY A 56 0.00 3.24 6.56
N GLN A 57 -1.15 2.60 6.30
CA GLN A 57 -2.35 2.72 7.12
C GLN A 57 -2.24 1.96 8.45
N LEU A 58 -1.39 0.92 8.49
CA LEU A 58 -1.11 0.13 9.67
C LEU A 58 0.39 0.15 9.93
N ARG A 59 0.78 0.38 11.19
CA ARG A 59 2.18 0.40 11.62
C ARG A 59 2.64 -1.02 11.97
N LEU A 60 3.78 -1.42 11.43
CA LEU A 60 4.41 -2.70 11.78
C LEU A 60 4.79 -2.76 13.26
N THR A 61 4.80 -3.96 13.82
CA THR A 61 5.38 -4.25 15.14
C THR A 61 6.91 -4.19 15.06
N SER A 62 7.49 -4.75 14.00
CA SER A 62 8.93 -4.67 13.68
C SER A 62 9.19 -4.84 12.18
N GLY A 63 10.41 -4.56 11.75
CA GLY A 63 10.81 -4.58 10.34
C GLY A 63 10.50 -3.27 9.61
N THR A 64 10.68 -3.27 8.29
CA THR A 64 10.52 -2.07 7.44
C THR A 64 9.79 -2.37 6.14
N ILE A 65 9.12 -1.33 5.62
CA ILE A 65 8.49 -1.33 4.31
C ILE A 65 8.85 -0.02 3.62
N GLU A 66 9.41 -0.14 2.42
CA GLU A 66 9.68 0.97 1.53
C GLU A 66 8.89 0.78 0.22
N VAL A 67 8.19 1.84 -0.20
CA VAL A 67 7.46 1.90 -1.46
C VAL A 67 8.05 3.03 -2.29
N PHE A 68 8.55 2.71 -3.48
CA PHE A 68 9.30 3.63 -4.35
C PHE A 68 10.44 4.39 -3.63
N GLY A 69 11.10 3.74 -2.66
CA GLY A 69 12.19 4.32 -1.86
C GLY A 69 11.74 5.24 -0.72
N LYS A 70 10.43 5.30 -0.41
CA LYS A 70 9.88 6.03 0.75
C LYS A 70 9.36 5.04 1.78
N MET A 71 9.62 5.31 3.06
CA MET A 71 9.09 4.51 4.16
C MET A 71 7.56 4.58 4.21
N ALA A 72 6.90 3.43 4.32
CA ALA A 72 5.45 3.37 4.53
C ALA A 72 5.08 4.03 5.87
N GLY A 73 4.08 4.91 5.86
CA GLY A 73 3.65 5.66 7.05
C GLY A 73 4.51 6.86 7.42
N SER A 74 5.47 7.28 6.58
CA SER A 74 6.23 8.52 6.78
C SER A 74 5.32 9.76 6.71
N ALA A 75 5.60 10.78 7.54
CA ALA A 75 4.84 12.04 7.56
C ALA A 75 4.86 12.81 6.22
N GLY A 76 3.88 13.71 6.04
CA GLY A 76 3.71 14.50 4.82
C GLY A 76 2.95 13.74 3.72
N LEU A 77 3.22 14.04 2.44
CA LEU A 77 2.61 13.37 1.29
C LEU A 77 3.21 11.97 1.02
N GLY A 78 3.62 11.23 2.06
CA GLY A 78 4.44 10.02 2.04
C GLY A 78 3.89 8.86 1.19
N ILE A 79 3.51 7.77 1.83
CA ILE A 79 2.84 6.62 1.20
C ILE A 79 1.44 6.52 1.83
N PRO A 80 0.36 6.41 1.03
CA PRO A 80 0.36 6.22 -0.43
C PRO A 80 0.80 7.44 -1.25
N GLY A 81 0.46 8.67 -0.83
CA GLY A 81 0.85 9.89 -1.53
C GLY A 81 0.43 9.92 -3.02
N PRO A 82 0.88 10.92 -3.81
CA PRO A 82 0.55 11.01 -5.23
C PRO A 82 1.24 9.96 -6.12
N GLY A 83 2.18 9.18 -5.56
CA GLY A 83 2.95 8.17 -6.29
C GLY A 83 2.37 6.75 -6.25
N VAL A 84 1.32 6.50 -5.46
CA VAL A 84 0.72 5.18 -5.29
C VAL A 84 -0.79 5.26 -5.47
N GLY A 85 -1.31 4.58 -6.49
CA GLY A 85 -2.74 4.33 -6.65
C GLY A 85 -3.17 3.11 -5.83
N TYR A 86 -4.27 3.23 -5.10
CA TYR A 86 -4.87 2.12 -4.36
C TYR A 86 -6.36 2.00 -4.71
N MET A 87 -6.77 0.81 -5.14
CA MET A 87 -8.18 0.46 -5.34
C MET A 87 -8.64 -0.41 -4.17
N PRO A 88 -9.51 0.09 -3.27
CA PRO A 88 -10.09 -0.72 -2.20
C PRO A 88 -11.03 -1.80 -2.75
N GLN A 89 -11.33 -2.80 -1.91
CA GLN A 89 -12.24 -3.89 -2.26
C GLN A 89 -13.67 -3.41 -2.50
N GLU A 90 -14.15 -2.48 -1.67
CA GLU A 90 -15.44 -1.84 -1.84
C GLU A 90 -15.27 -0.55 -2.65
N LEU A 91 -16.15 -0.36 -3.64
CA LEU A 91 -16.14 0.82 -4.47
C LEU A 91 -16.50 2.05 -3.64
N ALA A 92 -15.61 3.04 -3.63
CA ALA A 92 -15.87 4.34 -3.04
C ALA A 92 -16.60 5.24 -4.05
N LEU A 93 -17.78 4.78 -4.49
CA LEU A 93 -18.67 5.54 -5.36
C LEU A 93 -19.71 6.25 -4.52
N PHE A 94 -20.06 7.47 -4.94
CA PHE A 94 -21.09 8.27 -4.30
C PHE A 94 -22.25 8.43 -5.27
N ASP A 95 -23.45 8.07 -4.82
CA ASP A 95 -24.65 8.04 -5.69
C ASP A 95 -25.11 9.43 -6.16
N TYR A 96 -24.56 10.49 -5.56
CA TYR A 96 -24.84 11.88 -5.89
C TYR A 96 -23.83 12.51 -6.86
N PHE A 97 -22.83 11.75 -7.34
CA PHE A 97 -21.89 12.20 -8.37
C PHE A 97 -22.03 11.36 -9.65
N THR A 98 -21.87 12.02 -10.80
CA THR A 98 -21.57 11.35 -12.07
C THR A 98 -20.16 10.74 -12.03
N ILE A 99 -19.88 9.78 -12.92
CA ILE A 99 -18.54 9.18 -13.03
C ILE A 99 -17.47 10.25 -13.30
N GLY A 100 -17.78 11.25 -14.14
CA GLY A 100 -16.86 12.37 -14.42
C GLY A 100 -16.53 13.19 -13.16
N GLU A 101 -17.55 13.49 -12.35
CA GLU A 101 -17.36 14.22 -11.09
C GLU A 101 -16.58 13.42 -10.05
N ILE A 102 -16.75 12.09 -9.99
CA ILE A 102 -15.95 11.23 -9.11
C ILE A 102 -14.48 11.23 -9.54
N LEU A 103 -14.21 11.16 -10.84
CA LEU A 103 -12.85 11.24 -11.38
C LEU A 103 -12.21 12.61 -11.07
N ASP A 104 -12.95 13.70 -11.27
CA ASP A 104 -12.50 15.06 -10.92
C ASP A 104 -12.23 15.17 -9.41
N TYR A 105 -13.12 14.63 -8.56
CA TYR A 105 -12.99 14.64 -7.10
C TYR A 105 -11.73 13.92 -6.62
N TYR A 106 -11.49 12.69 -7.07
CA TYR A 106 -10.28 11.96 -6.72
C TYR A 106 -9.03 12.62 -7.30
N GLY A 107 -9.09 13.10 -8.55
CA GLY A 107 -8.00 13.86 -9.17
C GLY A 107 -7.57 15.05 -8.31
N MET A 108 -8.54 15.81 -7.78
CA MET A 108 -8.26 16.95 -6.88
C MET A 108 -7.59 16.52 -5.57
N ILE A 109 -8.03 15.44 -4.93
CA ILE A 109 -7.39 14.91 -3.70
C ILE A 109 -5.92 14.55 -3.95
N TYR A 110 -5.61 14.00 -5.13
CA TYR A 110 -4.26 13.61 -5.52
C TYR A 110 -3.47 14.73 -6.22
N HIS A 111 -4.00 15.96 -6.26
CA HIS A 111 -3.39 17.11 -6.93
C HIS A 111 -3.08 16.88 -8.42
N MET A 112 -3.89 16.07 -9.09
CA MET A 112 -3.80 15.83 -10.52
C MET A 112 -4.33 17.03 -11.31
N LYS A 113 -3.65 17.38 -12.40
CA LYS A 113 -4.17 18.38 -13.36
C LYS A 113 -5.21 17.72 -14.25
N ARG A 114 -6.24 18.48 -14.60
CA ARG A 114 -7.27 18.08 -15.55
C ARG A 114 -6.73 18.05 -16.98
#